data_AF-A0A937Q6A5-F1
#
_entry.id   AF-A0A937Q6A5-F1
#
_cell.length_a   1.000
_cell.length_b   1.000
_cell.length_c   1.000
_cell.angle_alpha   90.00
_cell.angle_beta   90.00
_cell.angle_gamma   90.00
#
_symmetry.space_group_name_H-M   'P 1'
#
loop_
_entity.id
_entity.type
_entity.pdbx_description
1 polymer ?
#
loop_
_entity_poly.entity_id
_entity_poly.type
_entity_poly.pdbx_seq_one_letter_code
_entity_poly.pdbx_strand_id
1 'polypeptide(L)' 'MSQSISVVEARQKLGEILNRVALEREEIIIERAGRKIARLSPASSPSI' A
#
# COMPACT_ATOMS: atom_id res chain seq x y z
N MET A 1 7.41 -9.96 -0.25
CA MET A 1 8.32 -9.06 -1.00
C MET A 1 7.61 -7.73 -1.13
N SER A 2 8.23 -6.63 -0.72
CA SER A 2 7.57 -5.31 -0.72
C SER A 2 7.44 -4.79 -2.15
N GLN A 3 6.22 -4.63 -2.64
CA GLN A 3 5.95 -4.07 -3.97
C GLN A 3 6.00 -2.54 -3.89
N SER A 4 6.67 -1.89 -4.83
CA SER A 4 6.65 -0.42 -4.96
C SER A 4 5.67 0.00 -6.04
N ILE A 5 4.82 0.98 -5.75
CA ILE A 5 3.87 1.59 -6.69
C ILE A 5 4.07 3.10 -6.76
N SER A 6 3.62 3.73 -7.84
CA SER A 6 3.65 5.19 -7.96
C SER A 6 2.53 5.87 -7.18
N VAL A 7 2.73 7.13 -6.78
CA VAL A 7 1.65 7.97 -6.21
C VAL A 7 0.43 8.08 -7.14
N VAL A 8 0.64 8.08 -8.45
CA VAL A 8 -0.45 8.18 -9.42
C VAL A 8 -1.34 6.94 -9.37
N GLU A 9 -0.72 5.76 -9.33
CA GLU A 9 -1.40 4.47 -9.20
C GLU A 9 -2.12 4.38 -7.85
N ALA A 10 -1.45 4.75 -6.75
CA ALA A 10 -2.05 4.78 -5.43
C ALA A 10 -3.32 5.64 -5.39
N ARG A 11 -3.32 6.80 -6.06
CA ARG A 11 -4.50 7.69 -6.15
C ARG A 11 -5.63 7.08 -6.99
N GLN A 12 -5.29 6.38 -8.07
CA GLN A 12 -6.29 5.82 -8.99
C GLN A 12 -6.94 4.53 -8.48
N LYS A 13 -6.19 3.72 -7.71
CA LYS A 13 -6.60 2.36 -7.32
C LYS A 13 -6.57 2.12 -5.81
N LEU A 14 -6.73 3.17 -5.00
CA LEU A 14 -6.50 3.08 -3.55
C LEU A 14 -7.29 1.94 -2.87
N GLY A 15 -8.56 1.76 -3.21
CA GLY A 15 -9.40 0.71 -2.62
C GLY A 15 -8.89 -0.71 -2.92
N GLU A 16 -8.51 -0.98 -4.16
CA GLU A 16 -7.93 -2.28 -4.57
C GLU A 16 -6.60 -2.53 -3.85
N ILE A 17 -5.74 -1.52 -3.77
CA ILE A 17 -4.46 -1.58 -3.07
C ILE A 17 -4.67 -1.85 -1.57
N LEU A 18 -5.64 -1.19 -0.94
CA LEU A 18 -5.96 -1.44 0.47
C LEU A 18 -6.51 -2.85 0.69
N ASN A 19 -7.30 -3.39 -0.25
CA ASN A 19 -7.76 -4.78 -0.18
C ASN A 19 -6.58 -5.76 -0.22
N ARG A 20 -5.62 -5.57 -1.11
CA ARG A 20 -4.39 -6.39 -1.16
C ARG A 20 -3.61 -6.30 0.15
N VAL A 21 -3.38 -5.09 0.66
CA VAL A 21 -2.68 -4.88 1.94
C VAL A 21 -3.43 -5.57 3.10
N ALA A 22 -4.76 -5.48 3.16
CA ALA A 22 -5.53 -6.04 4.26
C ALA A 22 -5.70 -7.57 4.16
N LEU A 23 -6.05 -8.09 2.98
CA LEU A 23 -6.45 -9.48 2.78
C LEU A 23 -5.26 -10.38 2.45
N GLU A 24 -4.36 -9.91 1.60
CA GLU A 24 -3.17 -10.66 1.16
C GLU A 24 -1.96 -10.39 2.07
N ARG A 25 -2.14 -9.51 3.06
CA ARG A 25 -1.12 -9.08 4.02
C ARG A 25 0.13 -8.52 3.35
N GLU A 26 -0.05 -7.87 2.21
CA GLU A 26 1.03 -7.24 1.47
C GLU A 26 1.55 -5.98 2.15
N GLU A 27 2.86 -5.74 2.01
CA GLU A 27 3.44 -4.43 2.28
C GLU A 27 3.74 -3.73 0.96
N ILE A 28 3.22 -2.50 0.82
CA ILE A 28 3.33 -1.73 -0.42
C ILE A 28 4.01 -0.40 -0.12
N ILE A 29 5.08 -0.09 -0.86
CA ILE A 29 5.78 1.18 -0.80
C ILE A 29 5.20 2.11 -1.86
N ILE A 30 4.90 3.35 -1.48
CA ILE A 30 4.45 4.39 -2.42
C ILE A 30 5.64 5.29 -2.75
N GLU A 31 5.88 5.49 -4.04
CA GLU A 31 6.99 6.27 -4.57
C GLU A 31 6.52 7.48 -5.39
N ARG A 32 7.28 8.57 -5.28
CA ARG A 32 7.11 9.79 -6.09
C ARG A 32 8.47 10.29 -6.54
N ALA A 33 8.63 10.49 -7.86
CA ALA A 33 9.88 11.00 -8.44
C ALA A 33 11.12 10.22 -7.97
N GLY A 34 11.04 8.89 -7.96
CA GLY A 34 12.13 7.99 -7.55
C GLY A 34 12.41 7.96 -6.04
N ARG A 35 11.58 8.61 -5.21
CA ARG A 35 11.71 8.59 -3.74
C ARG A 35 10.56 7.82 -3.11
N LYS A 36 10.89 6.98 -2.14
CA LYS A 36 9.91 6.31 -1.26
C LYS A 36 9.35 7.33 -0.29
N ILE A 37 8.04 7.55 -0.31
CA ILE A 37 7.39 8.59 0.49
C ILE A 37 6.43 8.05 1.55
N ALA A 38 5.92 6.82 1.37
CA ALA A 38 5.03 6.18 2.32
C ALA A 38 5.11 4.65 2.19
N ARG A 39 4.62 3.96 3.23
CA ARG A 39 4.42 2.51 3.24
C ARG A 39 3.00 2.23 3.72
N LEU A 40 2.28 1.41 2.97
CA LEU A 40 1.07 0.75 3.42
C LEU A 40 1.46 -0.60 4.00
N SER A 41 0.95 -0.87 5.20
CA SER A 41 1.12 -2.14 5.89
C SER A 41 -0.22 -2.62 6.41
N PRO A 42 -0.43 -3.93 6.56
CA PRO A 42 -1.66 -4.45 7.14
C PRO A 42 -1.86 -3.84 8.52
N ALA A 43 -3.09 -3.43 8.83
CA ALA A 43 -3.42 -3.07 10.21
C ALA A 43 -3.19 -4.31 11.09
N SER A 44 -2.53 -4.14 12.23
CA SER A 44 -2.58 -5.16 13.28
C SER A 44 -4.06 -5.34 13.66
N SER A 45 -4.50 -6.60 13.79
CA SER A 45 -5.90 -7.07 13.86
C SER A 45 -6.92 -6.06 14.41
N PRO A 46 -8.16 -6.03 13.89
CA PRO A 46 -9.16 -5.08 14.36
C PRO A 46 -9.37 -5.28 15.86
N SER A 47 -9.17 -4.21 16.64
CA SER A 47 -9.76 -4.10 17.96
C SER A 47 -11.27 -4.11 17.73
N ILE A 48 -11.87 -5.29 17.89
CA ILE A 48 -13.32 -5.47 17.90
C ILE A 48 -13.88 -4.72 19.10
#